data_AF-A0A6P0DVH0-F1
#
_entry.id   AF-A0A6P0DVH0-F1
#
_cell.length_a   1.000
_cell.length_b   1.000
_cell.length_c   1.000
_cell.angle_alpha   90.00
_cell.angle_beta   90.00
_cell.angle_gamma   90.00
#
_symmetry.space_group_name_H-M   'P 1'
#
loop_
_entity.id
_entity.type
_entity.pdbx_description
1 polymer ?
#
loop_
_entity_poly.entity_id
_entity_poly.type
_entity_poly.pdbx_seq_one_letter_code
_entity_poly.pdbx_strand_id
1 'polypeptide(L)'
;VTLEDEADDVTREVLLAVRRSFITPFDRGDIKDLIQSMDDAIDMMHKTVKTIRLFEQSSFDPLMQQMGSEIVKAANLIAEAIPLLDRLGANAQRLAAIAEEVTRVEGRSDELHDQGLKDLFLRHGAGGN
;
A
#
# COMPACT_ATOMS: atom_id res chain seq x y z
N VAL A 1 12.99 -8.61 -3.25
CA VAL A 1 13.09 -9.82 -4.07
C VAL A 1 12.23 -10.89 -3.45
N THR A 2 12.62 -11.66 -2.42
CA THR A 2 11.79 -12.79 -1.93
C THR A 2 10.30 -12.45 -1.67
N LEU A 3 9.99 -11.35 -0.96
CA LEU A 3 8.59 -10.95 -0.69
C LEU A 3 7.84 -10.39 -1.92
N GLU A 4 8.55 -9.80 -2.88
CA GLU A 4 7.96 -9.32 -4.14
C GLU A 4 7.71 -10.50 -5.07
N ASP A 5 8.68 -11.42 -5.21
CA ASP A 5 8.51 -12.66 -5.97
C ASP A 5 7.32 -13.47 -5.44
N GLU A 6 7.15 -13.54 -4.11
CA GLU A 6 5.99 -14.18 -3.47
C GLU A 6 4.68 -13.45 -3.78
N ALA A 7 4.68 -12.11 -3.83
CA ALA A 7 3.50 -11.32 -4.18
C ALA A 7 3.09 -11.53 -5.63
N ASP A 8 4.05 -11.48 -6.57
CA ASP A 8 3.86 -11.75 -7.99
C ASP A 8 3.22 -13.15 -8.21
N ASP A 9 3.71 -14.14 -7.47
CA ASP A 9 3.19 -15.50 -7.51
C ASP A 9 1.73 -15.58 -7.03
N VAL A 10 1.40 -14.93 -5.91
CA VAL A 10 0.02 -14.84 -5.42
C VAL A 10 -0.87 -14.11 -6.43
N THR A 11 -0.41 -13.00 -7.00
CA THR A 11 -1.12 -12.25 -8.04
C THR A 11 -1.43 -13.15 -9.25
N ARG A 12 -0.44 -13.88 -9.74
CA ARG A 12 -0.59 -14.85 -10.83
C ARG A 12 -1.60 -15.95 -10.49
N GLU A 13 -1.52 -16.51 -9.29
CA GLU A 13 -2.45 -17.55 -8.82
C GLU A 13 -3.90 -17.05 -8.77
N VAL A 14 -4.13 -15.87 -8.21
CA VAL A 14 -5.47 -15.25 -8.15
C VAL A 14 -6.02 -15.01 -9.55
N LEU A 15 -5.23 -14.43 -10.46
CA LEU A 15 -5.66 -14.17 -11.84
C LEU A 15 -6.00 -15.47 -12.60
N LEU A 16 -5.24 -16.55 -12.37
CA LEU A 16 -5.54 -17.86 -12.94
C LEU A 16 -6.81 -18.47 -12.32
N ALA A 17 -6.97 -18.39 -11.00
CA ALA A 17 -8.14 -18.88 -10.28
C ALA A 17 -9.41 -18.18 -10.76
N VAL A 18 -9.36 -16.86 -10.90
CA VAL A 18 -10.42 -16.05 -11.48
C VAL A 18 -10.75 -16.57 -12.88
N ARG A 19 -9.78 -16.64 -13.81
CA ARG A 19 -10.02 -17.10 -15.19
C ARG A 19 -10.64 -18.50 -15.29
N ARG A 20 -10.29 -19.41 -14.38
CA ARG A 20 -10.80 -20.79 -14.36
C ARG A 20 -12.14 -20.95 -13.64
N SER A 21 -12.52 -19.98 -12.81
CA SER A 21 -13.76 -20.04 -12.02
C SER A 21 -14.95 -19.53 -12.83
N PHE A 22 -15.99 -20.36 -12.92
CA PHE A 22 -17.26 -19.96 -13.55
C PHE A 22 -18.07 -19.02 -12.66
N ILE A 23 -18.07 -19.26 -11.34
CA ILE A 23 -18.72 -18.43 -10.32
C ILE A 23 -17.63 -17.78 -9.47
N THR A 24 -17.66 -16.47 -9.32
CA THR A 24 -16.80 -15.70 -8.43
C THR A 24 -17.61 -15.16 -7.24
N PRO A 25 -17.00 -14.94 -6.06
CA PRO A 25 -17.72 -14.45 -4.87
C PRO A 25 -18.23 -13.01 -5.03
N PHE A 26 -17.60 -12.24 -5.92
CA PHE A 26 -18.00 -10.91 -6.34
C PHE A 26 -17.49 -10.62 -7.76
N ASP A 27 -17.61 -9.37 -8.20
CA ASP A 27 -17.27 -9.01 -9.57
C ASP A 27 -15.81 -9.38 -9.91
N ARG A 28 -15.66 -9.93 -11.12
CA ARG A 28 -14.38 -10.43 -11.63
C ARG A 28 -13.37 -9.32 -11.85
N GLY A 29 -13.84 -8.19 -12.38
CA GLY A 29 -13.03 -7.00 -12.59
C GLY A 29 -12.51 -6.49 -11.26
N ASP A 30 -13.38 -6.40 -10.25
CA ASP A 30 -13.00 -5.95 -8.91
C ASP A 30 -11.94 -6.86 -8.25
N ILE A 31 -12.05 -8.19 -8.37
CA ILE A 31 -11.00 -9.11 -7.88
C ILE A 31 -9.66 -8.83 -8.56
N LYS A 32 -9.69 -8.67 -9.89
CA LYS A 32 -8.50 -8.43 -10.69
C LYS A 32 -7.85 -7.10 -10.30
N ASP A 33 -8.64 -6.04 -10.19
CA ASP A 33 -8.12 -4.70 -9.93
C ASP A 33 -7.61 -4.58 -8.48
N LEU A 34 -8.26 -5.27 -7.53
CA LEU A 34 -7.79 -5.37 -6.14
C LEU A 34 -6.44 -6.07 -6.04
N ILE A 35 -6.27 -7.27 -6.63
CA ILE A 35 -5.01 -8.00 -6.51
C ILE A 35 -3.86 -7.27 -7.20
N GLN A 36 -4.12 -6.61 -8.33
CA GLN A 36 -3.13 -5.77 -9.01
C GLN A 36 -2.72 -4.57 -8.15
N SER A 37 -3.66 -3.91 -7.47
CA SER A 37 -3.33 -2.79 -6.59
C SER A 37 -2.50 -3.23 -5.36
N MET A 38 -2.74 -4.43 -4.84
CA MET A 38 -1.95 -5.01 -3.74
C MET A 38 -0.52 -5.34 -4.19
N ASP A 39 -0.38 -5.88 -5.39
CA ASP A 39 0.90 -6.16 -6.04
C ASP A 39 1.72 -4.87 -6.21
N ASP A 40 1.13 -3.85 -6.85
CA ASP A 40 1.74 -2.54 -7.07
C ASP A 40 2.25 -1.91 -5.76
N ALA A 41 1.52 -2.07 -4.65
CA ALA A 41 1.93 -1.55 -3.35
C ALA A 41 3.21 -2.22 -2.83
N ILE A 42 3.29 -3.55 -2.91
CA ILE A 42 4.49 -4.32 -2.51
C ILE A 42 5.66 -3.94 -3.42
N ASP A 43 5.38 -3.78 -4.71
CA ASP A 43 6.34 -3.40 -5.74
C ASP A 43 6.97 -2.02 -5.47
N MET A 44 6.15 -1.05 -5.05
CA MET A 44 6.60 0.27 -4.63
C MET A 44 7.43 0.23 -3.34
N MET A 45 7.07 -0.61 -2.37
CA MET A 45 7.89 -0.82 -1.17
C MET A 45 9.26 -1.41 -1.53
N HIS A 46 9.31 -2.37 -2.45
CA HIS A 46 10.55 -2.97 -2.94
C HIS A 46 11.44 -1.94 -3.64
N LYS A 47 10.87 -1.14 -4.55
CA LYS A 47 11.57 -0.04 -5.24
C LYS A 47 12.13 0.99 -4.26
N THR A 48 11.38 1.32 -3.21
CA THR A 48 11.82 2.24 -2.16
C THR A 48 13.04 1.70 -1.41
N VAL A 49 12.99 0.44 -0.94
CA VAL A 49 14.12 -0.19 -0.24
C VAL A 49 15.35 -0.32 -1.15
N LYS A 50 15.15 -0.65 -2.43
CA LYS A 50 16.24 -0.70 -3.41
C LYS A 50 16.92 0.65 -3.58
N THR A 51 16.12 1.72 -3.64
CA THR A 51 16.61 3.10 -3.77
C THR A 51 17.38 3.53 -2.53
N ILE A 52 16.86 3.23 -1.33
CA ILE A 52 17.54 3.47 -0.05
C ILE A 52 18.94 2.82 -0.04
N ARG A 53 19.03 1.55 -0.45
CA ARG A 53 20.30 0.82 -0.49
C ARG A 53 21.26 1.39 -1.54
N LEU A 54 20.73 1.75 -2.71
CA LEU A 54 21.53 2.30 -3.81
C LEU A 54 22.22 3.61 -3.43
N PHE A 55 21.54 4.47 -2.68
CA PHE A 55 22.08 5.75 -2.20
C PHE A 55 22.78 5.64 -0.84
N GLU A 56 22.94 4.42 -0.30
CA GLU A 56 23.56 4.16 1.01
C GLU A 56 22.94 4.99 2.15
N GLN A 57 21.64 5.28 2.04
CA GLN A 57 20.93 6.09 3.01
C GLN A 57 20.74 5.28 4.30
N SER A 58 21.34 5.75 5.39
CA SER A 58 21.34 5.08 6.70
C SER A 58 20.56 5.82 7.79
N SER A 59 20.19 7.07 7.56
CA SER A 59 19.40 7.90 8.48
C SER A 59 18.15 8.45 7.78
N PHE A 60 17.02 8.47 8.45
CA PHE A 60 15.76 8.97 7.89
C PHE A 60 15.18 10.05 8.78
N ASP A 61 14.63 11.10 8.17
CA ASP A 61 13.90 12.12 8.90
C ASP A 61 12.71 11.52 9.67
N PRO A 62 12.33 12.07 10.83
CA PRO A 62 11.21 11.54 11.61
C PRO A 62 9.90 11.43 10.83
N LEU A 63 9.65 12.33 9.86
CA LEU A 63 8.47 12.29 9.00
C LEU A 63 8.50 11.12 8.01
N MET A 64 9.69 10.77 7.49
CA MET A 64 9.87 9.58 6.65
C MET A 64 9.61 8.28 7.41
N GLN A 65 10.07 8.20 8.67
CA GLN A 65 9.81 7.04 9.53
C GLN A 65 8.32 6.91 9.87
N GLN A 66 7.63 8.04 10.06
CA GLN A 66 6.19 8.07 10.26
C GLN A 66 5.42 7.60 9.02
N MET A 67 5.81 8.02 7.81
CA MET A 67 5.21 7.48 6.57
C MET A 67 5.36 5.96 6.49
N GLY A 68 6.51 5.41 6.85
CA GLY A 68 6.69 3.95 6.95
C GLY A 68 5.72 3.28 7.94
N SER A 69 5.42 3.96 9.05
CA SER A 69 4.44 3.48 10.04
C SER A 69 3.01 3.54 9.50
N GLU A 70 2.66 4.56 8.71
CA GLU A 70 1.36 4.64 8.04
C GLU A 70 1.18 3.53 6.99
N ILE A 71 2.23 3.20 6.22
CA ILE A 71 2.21 2.06 5.27
C ILE A 71 1.89 0.74 5.99
N VAL A 72 2.51 0.49 7.16
CA VAL A 72 2.23 -0.72 7.96
C VAL A 72 0.78 -0.73 8.46
N LYS A 73 0.22 0.41 8.84
CA LYS A 73 -1.20 0.49 9.24
C LYS A 73 -2.13 0.17 8.08
N ALA A 74 -1.88 0.74 6.89
CA ALA A 74 -2.64 0.44 5.69
C ALA A 74 -2.58 -1.07 5.36
N ALA A 75 -1.40 -1.68 5.42
CA ALA A 75 -1.24 -3.11 5.17
C ALA A 75 -2.06 -3.98 6.15
N ASN A 76 -2.11 -3.61 7.44
CA ASN A 76 -2.93 -4.33 8.42
C ASN A 76 -4.44 -4.18 8.16
N LEU A 77 -4.88 -2.99 7.73
CA LEU A 77 -6.29 -2.76 7.34
C LEU A 77 -6.68 -3.61 6.14
N ILE A 78 -5.82 -3.68 5.12
CA ILE A 78 -6.05 -4.55 3.96
C ILE A 78 -6.07 -6.02 4.39
N ALA A 79 -5.13 -6.46 5.22
CA ALA A 79 -5.11 -7.82 5.74
C ALA A 79 -6.40 -8.19 6.52
N GLU A 80 -7.01 -7.22 7.21
CA GLU A 80 -8.31 -7.40 7.85
C GLU A 80 -9.46 -7.47 6.84
N ALA A 81 -9.42 -6.66 5.78
CA ALA A 81 -10.48 -6.60 4.77
C ALA A 81 -10.57 -7.88 3.92
N ILE A 82 -9.44 -8.47 3.51
CA ILE A 82 -9.40 -9.62 2.60
C ILE A 82 -10.34 -10.78 3.00
N PRO A 83 -10.32 -11.32 4.23
CA PRO A 83 -11.21 -12.41 4.61
C PRO A 83 -12.70 -12.02 4.61
N LEU A 84 -13.03 -10.73 4.72
CA LEU A 84 -14.42 -10.25 4.75
C LEU A 84 -15.05 -10.17 3.35
N LEU A 85 -14.25 -10.21 2.29
CA LEU A 85 -14.71 -10.11 0.90
C LEU A 85 -15.47 -11.35 0.42
N ASP A 86 -15.36 -12.49 1.12
CA ASP A 86 -16.10 -13.71 0.81
C ASP A 86 -17.63 -13.55 0.94
N ARG A 87 -18.06 -12.60 1.78
CA ARG A 87 -19.46 -12.30 2.11
C ARG A 87 -19.68 -10.79 2.19
N LEU A 88 -19.36 -10.09 1.10
CA LEU A 88 -19.50 -8.62 0.98
C LEU A 88 -20.80 -8.06 1.56
N GLY A 89 -21.95 -8.64 1.21
CA GLY A 89 -23.25 -8.15 1.69
C GLY A 89 -23.40 -8.22 3.21
N ALA A 90 -22.90 -9.27 3.85
CA ALA A 90 -22.95 -9.43 5.31
C ALA A 90 -21.92 -8.54 6.03
N ASN A 91 -20.79 -8.29 5.38
CA ASN A 91 -19.66 -7.55 5.96
C ASN A 91 -19.59 -6.08 5.51
N ALA A 92 -20.60 -5.59 4.76
CA ALA A 92 -20.57 -4.28 4.10
C ALA A 92 -20.26 -3.12 5.06
N GLN A 93 -20.82 -3.14 6.27
CA GLN A 93 -20.57 -2.09 7.27
C GLN A 93 -19.11 -2.09 7.75
N ARG A 94 -18.51 -3.26 8.00
CA ARG A 94 -17.11 -3.33 8.43
C ARG A 94 -16.16 -2.98 7.29
N LEU A 95 -16.43 -3.46 6.08
CA LEU A 95 -15.67 -3.12 4.89
C LEU A 95 -15.69 -1.62 4.59
N ALA A 96 -16.86 -0.97 4.73
CA ALA A 96 -16.97 0.48 4.58
C ALA A 96 -16.15 1.24 5.63
N ALA A 97 -16.17 0.78 6.89
CA ALA A 97 -15.34 1.37 7.95
C ALA A 97 -13.84 1.21 7.68
N ILE A 98 -13.40 0.04 7.21
CA ILE A 98 -12.00 -0.19 6.84
C ILE A 98 -11.59 0.71 5.66
N ALA A 99 -12.44 0.84 4.64
CA ALA A 99 -12.16 1.75 3.52
C ALA A 99 -11.98 3.20 3.98
N GLU A 100 -12.82 3.66 4.90
CA GLU A 100 -12.69 4.99 5.52
C GLU A 100 -11.39 5.13 6.34
N GLU A 101 -10.98 4.07 7.05
CA GLU A 101 -9.70 4.03 7.76
C GLU A 101 -8.51 4.11 6.80
N VAL A 102 -8.55 3.41 5.66
CA VAL A 102 -7.52 3.49 4.63
C VAL A 102 -7.42 4.91 4.06
N THR A 103 -8.55 5.57 3.75
CA THR A 103 -8.56 6.97 3.30
C THR A 103 -7.96 7.92 4.33
N ARG A 104 -8.18 7.69 5.64
CA ARG A 104 -7.52 8.48 6.69
C ARG A 104 -6.01 8.28 6.74
N VAL A 105 -5.55 7.04 6.54
CA VAL A 105 -4.11 6.72 6.51
C VAL A 105 -3.43 7.37 5.30
N GLU A 106 -4.09 7.37 4.14
CA GLU A 106 -3.66 8.08 2.94
C GLU A 106 -3.52 9.59 3.20
N GLY A 107 -4.59 10.24 3.68
CA GLY A 107 -4.56 11.69 3.96
C GLY A 107 -3.46 12.08 4.96
N ARG A 108 -3.23 11.26 5.99
CA ARG A 108 -2.11 11.47 6.92
C ARG A 108 -0.75 11.30 6.26
N SER A 109 -0.61 10.34 5.35
CA SER A 109 0.65 10.11 4.62
C SER A 109 0.98 11.30 3.71
N ASP A 110 -0.02 11.88 3.05
CA ASP A 110 0.11 13.10 2.24
C ASP A 110 0.53 14.30 3.09
N GLU A 111 -0.09 14.51 4.25
CA GLU A 111 0.29 15.59 5.18
C GLU A 111 1.76 15.45 5.64
N LEU A 112 2.19 14.24 5.97
CA LEU A 112 3.58 13.95 6.37
C LEU A 112 4.56 14.22 5.23
N HIS A 113 4.18 13.87 4.00
CA HIS A 113 4.98 14.11 2.81
C HIS A 113 5.14 15.61 2.53
N ASP A 114 4.04 16.37 2.53
CA ASP A 114 4.05 17.82 2.29
C ASP A 114 4.85 18.56 3.36
N GLN A 115 4.69 18.17 4.62
CA GLN A 115 5.48 18.71 5.72
C GLN A 115 6.98 18.38 5.55
N GLY A 116 7.30 17.14 5.17
CA GLY A 116 8.67 16.71 4.92
C GLY A 116 9.33 17.49 3.79
N LEU A 117 8.63 17.72 2.69
CA LEU A 117 9.13 18.52 1.57
C LEU A 117 9.36 19.98 1.96
N LYS A 118 8.43 20.57 2.73
CA LYS A 118 8.58 21.94 3.24
C LYS A 118 9.82 22.06 4.14
N ASP A 119 10.00 21.13 5.07
CA ASP A 119 11.15 21.10 5.97
C ASP A 119 12.47 20.94 5.21
N LEU A 120 12.50 20.02 4.23
CA LEU A 120 13.65 19.81 3.36
C LEU A 120 14.03 21.10 2.62
N PHE A 121 13.04 21.78 2.04
CA PHE A 121 13.24 23.04 1.34
C PHE A 121 13.76 24.15 2.26
N LEU A 122 13.23 24.29 3.47
CA LEU A 122 13.70 25.31 4.42
C LEU A 122 15.14 25.04 4.89
N ARG A 123 15.51 23.78 5.10
CA ARG A 123 16.87 23.39 5.55
C ARG A 123 17.92 23.56 4.46
N HIS A 124 17.60 23.28 3.20
CA HIS A 124 18.58 23.21 2.12
C HIS A 124 18.37 24.21 0.97
N GLY A 125 17.18 24.75 0.80
CA GLY A 125 16.83 25.69 -0.28
C GLY A 125 17.18 27.15 0.02
N ALA A 126 17.35 27.53 1.29
CA ALA A 126 17.67 28.90 1.69
C ALA A 126 19.17 29.26 1.58
N GLY A 127 20.05 28.29 1.32
CA GLY A 127 21.50 28.48 1.23
C GLY A 127 22.06 28.73 -0.18
N GLY A 128 21.19 28.90 -1.19
CA GLY A 128 21.57 29.12 -2.59
C GLY A 128 21.79 30.59 -2.97
N ASN A 129 22.49 31.37 -2.12
CA ASN A 129 23.04 32.70 -2.44
C ASN A 129 24.53 32.75 -2.09
#